data_AF-A0A3R6NGP4-F1
#
_entry.id   AF-A0A3R6NGP4-F1
#
_cell.length_a   1.000
_cell.length_b   1.000
_cell.length_c   1.000
_cell.angle_alpha   90.00
_cell.angle_beta   90.00
_cell.angle_gamma   90.00
#
_symmetry.space_group_name_H-M   'P 1'
#
loop_
_entity.id
_entity.type
_entity.pdbx_description
1 polymer ?
#
loop_
_entity_poly.entity_id
_entity_poly.type
_entity_poly.pdbx_seq_one_letter_code
_entity_poly.pdbx_strand_id
1 'polypeptide(L)'
;MKEFKYVITDPEGIHARPAGLLVKQAAGYKSDIKIGKGEKMADAKRIFGVMGLGVKTGEEIVMTADGEDEDTAITELEEFFKANL
;
A
#
# COMPACT_ATOMS: atom_id res chain seq x y z
N MET A 1 -13.77 -7.78 -2.80
CA MET A 1 -12.43 -7.72 -2.19
C MET A 1 -11.37 -8.40 -3.05
N LYS A 2 -10.33 -7.65 -3.40
CA LYS A 2 -9.09 -8.11 -4.06
C LYS A 2 -7.88 -7.81 -3.18
N GLU A 3 -6.80 -8.58 -3.35
CA GLU A 3 -5.56 -8.38 -2.61
C GLU A 3 -4.32 -8.80 -3.40
N PHE A 4 -3.18 -8.23 -3.04
CA PHE A 4 -1.86 -8.72 -3.45
C PHE A 4 -0.87 -8.67 -2.28
N LYS A 5 0.19 -9.47 -2.40
CA LYS A 5 1.34 -9.48 -1.49
C LYS A 5 2.56 -8.94 -2.19
N TYR A 6 3.39 -8.20 -1.45
CA TYR A 6 4.62 -7.64 -2.00
C TYR A 6 5.73 -7.60 -0.96
N VAL A 7 6.96 -7.92 -1.36
CA VAL A 7 8.16 -7.82 -0.53
C VAL A 7 8.86 -6.51 -0.86
N ILE A 8 8.99 -5.63 0.14
CA ILE A 8 9.58 -4.29 -0.05
C ILE A 8 11.05 -4.41 -0.45
N THR A 9 11.43 -3.75 -1.54
CA THR A 9 12.78 -3.74 -2.12
C THR A 9 13.50 -2.40 -1.93
N ASP A 10 12.77 -1.31 -1.65
CA ASP A 10 13.37 -0.01 -1.35
C ASP A 10 14.25 -0.12 -0.08
N PRO A 11 15.54 0.28 -0.12
CA PRO A 11 16.46 0.20 1.01
C PRO A 11 16.03 0.96 2.27
N GLU A 12 15.16 1.96 2.15
CA GLU A 12 14.63 2.73 3.28
C GLU A 12 13.27 2.19 3.79
N GLY A 13 12.71 1.20 3.10
CA GLY A 13 11.35 0.72 3.35
C GLY A 13 10.29 1.72 2.92
N ILE A 14 9.12 1.70 3.58
CA ILE A 14 8.07 2.70 3.29
C ILE A 14 8.35 3.97 4.11
N HIS A 15 9.10 4.89 3.51
CA HIS A 15 9.42 6.21 4.07
C HIS A 15 8.51 7.32 3.52
N ALA A 16 8.75 8.57 3.91
CA ALA A 16 7.82 9.69 3.65
C ALA A 16 7.50 9.92 2.16
N ARG A 17 8.48 9.75 1.26
CA ARG A 17 8.31 9.96 -0.19
C ARG A 17 7.38 8.93 -0.83
N PRO A 18 7.67 7.62 -0.83
CA PRO A 18 6.77 6.63 -1.41
C PRO A 18 5.45 6.53 -0.65
N ALA A 19 5.42 6.78 0.67
CA ALA A 19 4.16 6.85 1.42
C ALA A 19 3.23 7.98 0.92
N GLY A 20 3.77 9.17 0.65
CA GLY A 20 2.99 10.28 0.11
C GLY A 20 2.44 10.00 -1.29
N LEU A 21 3.24 9.35 -2.15
CA LEU A 21 2.80 8.94 -3.49
C LEU A 21 1.73 7.85 -3.43
N LEU A 22 1.93 6.84 -2.59
CA LEU A 22 0.96 5.76 -2.35
C LEU A 22 -0.38 6.33 -1.89
N VAL A 23 -0.36 7.21 -0.89
CA VAL A 23 -1.58 7.84 -0.34
C VAL A 23 -2.31 8.64 -1.40
N LYS A 24 -1.58 9.40 -2.23
CA LYS A 24 -2.17 10.17 -3.32
C LYS A 24 -2.87 9.27 -4.33
N GLN A 25 -2.24 8.15 -4.71
CA GLN A 25 -2.83 7.19 -5.64
C GLN A 25 -4.02 6.46 -5.01
N ALA A 26 -3.87 5.93 -3.78
CA ALA A 26 -4.93 5.24 -3.05
C ALA A 26 -6.16 6.14 -2.83
N ALA A 27 -5.97 7.44 -2.61
CA ALA A 27 -7.06 8.40 -2.45
C ALA A 27 -7.88 8.63 -3.74
N GLY A 28 -7.37 8.23 -4.91
CA GLY A 28 -8.06 8.34 -6.18
C GLY A 28 -9.18 7.30 -6.38
N TYR A 29 -9.17 6.21 -5.62
CA TYR A 29 -10.13 5.12 -5.77
C TYR A 29 -11.31 5.25 -4.81
N LYS A 30 -12.46 4.70 -5.21
CA LYS A 30 -13.66 4.58 -4.38
C LYS A 30 -13.56 3.46 -3.36
N SER A 31 -12.85 2.38 -3.68
CA SER A 31 -12.64 1.22 -2.79
C SER A 31 -12.03 1.60 -1.45
N ASP A 32 -12.37 0.85 -0.39
CA ASP A 32 -11.61 0.87 0.85
C ASP A 32 -10.26 0.18 0.60
N ILE A 33 -9.16 0.89 0.84
CA ILE A 33 -7.81 0.38 0.54
C ILE A 33 -7.01 0.31 1.82
N LYS A 34 -6.51 -0.88 2.15
CA LYS A 34 -5.72 -1.11 3.35
C LYS A 34 -4.39 -1.77 3.01
N ILE A 35 -3.38 -1.41 3.77
CA ILE A 35 -2.06 -2.01 3.73
C ILE A 35 -1.76 -2.64 5.10
N GLY A 36 -1.18 -3.83 5.08
CA GLY A 36 -0.92 -4.63 6.27
C GLY A 36 0.52 -5.12 6.35
N LYS A 37 1.02 -5.25 7.58
CA LYS A 37 2.28 -5.93 7.94
C LYS A 37 2.03 -6.81 9.16
N GLY A 38 2.04 -8.12 8.97
CA GLY A 38 1.65 -9.08 10.01
C GLY A 38 0.20 -8.84 10.45
N GLU A 39 -0.02 -8.61 11.74
CA GLU A 39 -1.36 -8.34 12.31
C GLU A 39 -1.76 -6.86 12.25
N LYS A 40 -0.84 -5.96 11.86
CA LYS A 40 -1.11 -4.52 11.81
C LYS A 40 -1.67 -4.16 10.44
N MET A 41 -2.77 -3.41 10.42
CA MET A 41 -3.39 -2.85 9.22
C MET A 41 -3.50 -1.33 9.34
N ALA A 42 -3.39 -0.64 8.21
CA ALA A 42 -3.63 0.80 8.09
C ALA A 42 -4.44 1.13 6.84
N ASP A 43 -5.22 2.21 6.91
CA ASP A 43 -5.85 2.84 5.74
C ASP A 43 -4.75 3.41 4.82
N ALA A 44 -4.67 2.89 3.59
CA ALA A 44 -3.67 3.30 2.61
C ALA A 44 -3.86 4.75 2.14
N LYS A 45 -5.02 5.38 2.42
CA LYS A 45 -5.32 6.79 2.15
C LYS A 45 -4.86 7.72 3.28
N ARG A 46 -4.22 7.20 4.34
CA ARG A 46 -3.75 7.98 5.51
C ARG A 46 -2.25 7.80 5.72
N ILE A 47 -1.48 8.82 5.34
CA ILE A 47 -0.01 8.79 5.36
C ILE A 47 0.60 8.39 6.71
N PHE A 48 0.09 8.91 7.83
CA PHE A 48 0.62 8.56 9.15
C PHE A 48 0.29 7.12 9.56
N GLY A 49 -0.82 6.56 9.08
CA GLY A 49 -1.14 5.15 9.30
C GLY A 49 -0.16 4.25 8.54
N VAL A 50 0.06 4.55 7.25
CA VAL A 50 1.01 3.83 6.40
C VAL A 50 2.42 3.88 6.98
N MET A 51 2.95 5.06 7.29
CA MET A 51 4.28 5.20 7.89
C MET A 51 4.36 4.55 9.29
N GLY A 52 3.28 4.61 10.06
CA GLY A 52 3.18 4.01 11.39
C GLY A 52 3.28 2.47 11.40
N LEU A 53 3.07 1.81 10.25
CA LEU A 53 3.34 0.37 10.12
C LEU A 53 4.83 0.03 10.25
N GLY A 54 5.72 1.00 9.98
CA GLY A 54 7.17 0.82 10.10
C GLY A 54 7.67 -0.33 9.24
N VAL A 55 7.23 -0.38 7.98
CA VAL A 55 7.62 -1.41 7.01
C VAL A 55 9.03 -1.13 6.50
N LYS A 56 9.89 -2.14 6.56
CA LYS A 56 11.31 -2.12 6.20
C LYS A 56 11.55 -2.98 4.95
N THR A 57 12.70 -2.78 4.33
CA THR A 57 13.19 -3.63 3.23
C THR A 57 13.18 -5.11 3.62
N GLY A 58 12.77 -5.96 2.69
CA GLY A 58 12.67 -7.40 2.85
C GLY A 58 11.43 -7.86 3.61
N GLU A 59 10.60 -6.95 4.13
CA GLU A 59 9.35 -7.31 4.77
C GLU A 59 8.21 -7.44 3.76
N GLU A 60 7.35 -8.44 3.96
CA GLU A 60 6.12 -8.62 3.18
C GLU A 60 5.01 -7.70 3.71
N ILE A 61 4.29 -7.09 2.79
CA ILE A 61 3.00 -6.43 3.04
C ILE A 61 1.88 -7.16 2.32
N VAL A 62 0.66 -6.91 2.80
CA VAL A 62 -0.58 -7.26 2.10
C VAL A 62 -1.30 -5.96 1.77
N MET A 63 -1.64 -5.75 0.50
CA MET A 63 -2.51 -4.67 0.06
C MET A 63 -3.87 -5.24 -0.29
N THR A 64 -4.94 -4.66 0.24
CA THR A 64 -6.33 -5.07 -0.03
C THR A 64 -7.14 -3.90 -0.56
N ALA A 65 -8.00 -4.15 -1.54
CA ALA A 65 -9.03 -3.21 -1.98
C ALA A 65 -10.41 -3.88 -1.93
N ASP A 66 -11.41 -3.18 -1.43
CA ASP A 66 -12.79 -3.64 -1.38
C ASP A 66 -13.75 -2.54 -1.85
N GLY A 67 -14.40 -2.74 -2.99
CA GLY A 67 -15.32 -1.76 -3.56
C GLY A 67 -15.46 -1.80 -5.09
N GLU A 68 -16.12 -0.78 -5.64
CA GLU A 68 -16.53 -0.71 -7.05
C GLU A 68 -15.37 -0.80 -8.06
N ASP A 69 -14.21 -0.29 -7.68
CA ASP A 69 -13.01 -0.20 -8.53
C ASP A 69 -11.86 -1.07 -8.01
N GLU A 70 -12.14 -2.10 -7.21
CA GLU A 70 -11.13 -2.92 -6.53
C GLU A 70 -10.15 -3.63 -7.48
N ASP A 71 -10.62 -4.09 -8.64
CA ASP A 71 -9.78 -4.73 -9.66
C ASP A 71 -8.75 -3.75 -10.26
N THR A 72 -9.21 -2.54 -10.59
CA THR A 72 -8.34 -1.47 -11.12
C THR A 72 -7.38 -1.01 -10.04
N ALA A 73 -7.88 -0.76 -8.83
CA ALA A 73 -7.10 -0.29 -7.71
C ALA A 73 -5.96 -1.26 -7.35
N ILE A 74 -6.23 -2.55 -7.24
CA ILE A 74 -5.20 -3.56 -6.93
C ILE A 74 -4.15 -3.66 -8.03
N THR A 75 -4.57 -3.66 -9.30
CA THR A 75 -3.64 -3.76 -10.44
C THR A 75 -2.67 -2.57 -10.47
N GLU A 76 -3.21 -1.35 -10.43
CA GLU A 76 -2.39 -0.14 -10.49
C GLU A 76 -1.55 0.09 -9.22
N LEU A 77 -2.03 -0.34 -8.05
CA LEU A 77 -1.25 -0.32 -6.82
C LEU A 77 -0.11 -1.35 -6.86
N GLU A 78 -0.32 -2.55 -7.40
CA GLU A 78 0.78 -3.51 -7.54
C GLU A 78 1.89 -2.96 -8.47
N GLU A 79 1.52 -2.30 -9.56
CA GLU A 79 2.44 -1.59 -10.44
C GLU A 79 3.18 -0.46 -9.72
N PHE A 80 2.47 0.33 -8.90
CA PHE A 80 3.08 1.36 -8.07
C PHE A 80 4.18 0.79 -7.17
N PHE A 81 3.92 -0.35 -6.50
CA PHE A 81 4.89 -0.98 -5.61
C PHE A 81 6.13 -1.43 -6.39
N LYS A 82 5.95 -2.12 -7.52
CA LYS A 82 7.07 -2.56 -8.39
C LYS A 82 7.94 -1.40 -8.88
N ALA A 83 7.38 -0.21 -9.05
CA ALA A 83 8.09 0.97 -9.54
C ALA A 83 8.73 1.83 -8.44
N ASN A 84 8.24 1.74 -7.19
CA ASN A 84 8.58 2.71 -6.14
C ASN A 84 9.01 2.11 -4.79
N LEU A 85 8.86 0.79 -4.57
CA LEU A 85 8.98 0.16 -3.26
C LEU A 85 9.74 -1.16 -3.24
#